data_AF-F8V3H1-F1
#
_entry.id   AF-F8V3H1-F1
#
_cell.length_a   1.000
_cell.length_b   1.000
_cell.length_c   1.000
_cell.angle_alpha   90.00
_cell.angle_beta   90.00
_cell.angle_gamma   90.00
#
_symmetry.space_group_name_H-M   'P 1'
#
loop_
_entity.id
_entity.type
_entity.pdbx_description
1 polymer ?
#
loop_
_entity_poly.entity_id
_entity_poly.type
_entity_poly.pdbx_seq_one_letter_code
_entity_poly.pdbx_strand_id
1 'polypeptide(L)'
;GKYVVNGGISVWTLMNLYERFPDKFGDDTLGIPEGGNGIPDLLDEARWEMDFLLGMQVPEGQPLAGMAHHKLHDRRWSGVPVMVPTEVNNDDPNNGRFVFPPTTAATLNLAATAAQCARIWKDIDADYSAKCLEAAQRAWNAANQGPGRFTGRTPGEGGGDYGDGRVSDEFFWAAAELFLTTGDQNYLTSVTESEHFNTTPMGSSAMAWPDTAMLGVISLATIPNGVSEDITTAMREMIIRVADFNLATIDGEGFRVPLVRSGYVWGSNSSVLNNAIVLSLAHDFTGDERYLNGTLEAMNYILGRNGVNQSFVSGYGENAAQHPHHRFWGNNPSQGFPPPPPGAVMGGPNENPSEEAALNSGVMAYGASRRYVDLIGSYSTNEVAINWNAPLA
;
A
#
# COMPACT_ATOMS: atom_id res chain seq x y z
N GLY A 1 9.13 -11.65 -1.68
CA GLY A 1 8.45 -12.19 -0.49
C GLY A 1 6.98 -11.86 -0.55
N LYS A 2 6.21 -12.22 0.48
CA LYS A 2 4.82 -11.79 0.70
C LYS A 2 4.72 -11.18 2.10
N TYR A 3 4.07 -10.03 2.28
CA TYR A 3 4.19 -9.21 3.49
C TYR A 3 2.82 -8.70 3.92
N VAL A 4 2.41 -8.98 5.16
CA VAL A 4 1.07 -8.59 5.63
C VAL A 4 0.93 -7.08 5.79
N VAL A 5 1.98 -6.39 6.25
CA VAL A 5 1.95 -4.91 6.43
C VAL A 5 1.84 -4.19 5.08
N ASN A 6 2.67 -4.58 4.11
CA ASN A 6 2.64 -3.96 2.78
C ASN A 6 1.40 -4.39 1.96
N GLY A 7 0.98 -5.64 2.09
CA GLY A 7 -0.25 -6.17 1.54
C GLY A 7 -1.48 -5.45 2.08
N GLY A 8 -1.48 -5.13 3.38
CA GLY A 8 -2.58 -4.45 4.08
C GLY A 8 -2.98 -3.13 3.42
N ILE A 9 -2.05 -2.17 3.31
CA ILE A 9 -2.34 -0.90 2.62
C ILE A 9 -2.71 -1.09 1.14
N SER A 10 -2.12 -2.08 0.47
CA SER A 10 -2.37 -2.34 -0.96
C SER A 10 -3.80 -2.83 -1.20
N VAL A 11 -4.21 -3.87 -0.47
CA VAL A 11 -5.55 -4.46 -0.61
C VAL A 11 -6.63 -3.53 -0.07
N TRP A 12 -6.32 -2.75 0.98
CA TRP A 12 -7.20 -1.68 1.45
C TRP A 12 -7.46 -0.65 0.35
N THR A 13 -6.43 -0.26 -0.41
CA THR A 13 -6.56 0.75 -1.46
C THR A 13 -7.47 0.26 -2.58
N LEU A 14 -7.32 -1.00 -3.01
CA LEU A 14 -8.19 -1.60 -4.04
C LEU A 14 -9.64 -1.76 -3.55
N MET A 15 -9.82 -2.21 -2.30
CA MET A 15 -11.15 -2.30 -1.70
C MET A 15 -11.79 -0.92 -1.49
N ASN A 16 -11.03 0.09 -1.10
CA ASN A 16 -11.51 1.46 -0.96
C ASN A 16 -11.92 2.06 -2.32
N LEU A 17 -11.15 1.78 -3.37
CA LEU A 17 -11.49 2.17 -4.74
C LEU A 17 -12.84 1.58 -5.17
N TYR A 18 -13.08 0.29 -4.88
CA TYR A 18 -14.38 -0.35 -5.10
C TYR A 18 -15.49 0.32 -4.28
N GLU A 19 -15.30 0.53 -2.97
CA GLU A 19 -16.34 1.12 -2.11
C GLU A 19 -16.74 2.54 -2.54
N ARG A 20 -15.80 3.32 -3.08
CA ARG A 20 -16.07 4.65 -3.61
C ARG A 20 -16.82 4.62 -4.94
N PHE A 21 -16.54 3.61 -5.76
CA PHE A 21 -17.06 3.52 -7.13
C PHE A 21 -17.54 2.12 -7.50
N PRO A 22 -18.51 1.53 -6.77
CA PRO A 22 -18.90 0.13 -6.97
C PRO A 22 -19.44 -0.12 -8.39
N ASP A 23 -20.10 0.88 -8.98
CA ASP A 23 -20.67 0.80 -10.33
C ASP A 23 -19.64 0.99 -11.46
N LYS A 24 -18.35 1.21 -11.14
CA LYS A 24 -17.28 1.41 -12.13
C LYS A 24 -16.49 0.14 -12.43
N PHE A 25 -16.67 -0.90 -11.63
CA PHE A 25 -15.96 -2.17 -11.78
C PHE A 25 -16.96 -3.26 -12.15
N GLY A 26 -16.64 -4.01 -13.20
CA GLY A 26 -17.45 -5.12 -13.69
C GLY A 26 -16.70 -6.43 -13.67
N ASP A 27 -17.46 -7.52 -13.78
CA ASP A 27 -16.97 -8.87 -14.05
C ASP A 27 -16.42 -8.96 -15.49
N ASP A 28 -15.39 -9.77 -15.70
CA ASP A 28 -14.73 -10.06 -16.99
C ASP A 28 -14.13 -8.80 -17.67
N THR A 29 -13.48 -7.95 -16.88
CA THR A 29 -12.88 -6.67 -17.34
C THR A 29 -11.36 -6.62 -17.26
N LEU A 30 -10.72 -7.46 -16.43
CA LEU A 30 -9.28 -7.45 -16.17
C LEU A 30 -8.53 -8.64 -16.80
N GLY A 31 -9.24 -9.62 -17.36
CA GLY A 31 -8.63 -10.78 -18.00
C GLY A 31 -7.93 -11.74 -17.02
N ILE A 32 -8.46 -11.82 -15.80
CA ILE A 32 -8.00 -12.71 -14.72
C ILE A 32 -8.74 -14.07 -14.77
N PRO A 33 -8.20 -15.14 -14.15
CA PRO A 33 -8.83 -16.47 -14.16
C PRO A 33 -10.26 -16.52 -13.60
N GLU A 34 -10.59 -15.61 -12.69
CA GLU A 34 -11.88 -15.50 -12.02
C GLU A 34 -12.96 -14.84 -12.90
N GLY A 35 -12.60 -14.24 -14.03
CA GLY A 35 -13.53 -13.55 -14.92
C GLY A 35 -14.71 -14.43 -15.37
N GLY A 36 -15.90 -13.86 -15.34
CA GLY A 36 -17.18 -14.49 -15.62
C GLY A 36 -17.84 -15.18 -14.41
N ASN A 37 -17.35 -14.93 -13.19
CA ASN A 37 -17.90 -15.53 -11.96
C ASN A 37 -19.06 -14.71 -11.35
N GLY A 38 -19.41 -13.56 -11.92
CA GLY A 38 -20.44 -12.65 -11.44
C GLY A 38 -19.99 -11.67 -10.33
N ILE A 39 -18.69 -11.60 -10.03
CA ILE A 39 -18.07 -10.70 -9.06
C ILE A 39 -17.24 -9.66 -9.83
N PRO A 40 -17.18 -8.39 -9.40
CA PRO A 40 -16.27 -7.43 -10.00
C PRO A 40 -14.81 -7.90 -9.92
N ASP A 41 -14.10 -7.97 -11.05
CA ASP A 41 -12.72 -8.49 -11.10
C ASP A 41 -11.75 -7.79 -10.14
N LEU A 42 -11.98 -6.50 -9.83
CA LEU A 42 -11.20 -5.76 -8.83
C LEU A 42 -11.31 -6.41 -7.43
N LEU A 43 -12.49 -6.91 -7.07
CA LEU A 43 -12.71 -7.62 -5.82
C LEU A 43 -12.12 -9.03 -5.84
N ASP A 44 -12.11 -9.71 -6.98
CA ASP A 44 -11.42 -11.00 -7.11
C ASP A 44 -9.91 -10.85 -6.90
N GLU A 45 -9.29 -9.82 -7.50
CA GLU A 45 -7.88 -9.50 -7.26
C GLU A 45 -7.64 -9.12 -5.78
N ALA A 46 -8.53 -8.34 -5.17
CA ALA A 46 -8.43 -8.03 -3.75
C ALA A 46 -8.61 -9.27 -2.84
N ARG A 47 -9.50 -10.20 -3.22
CA ARG A 47 -9.72 -11.47 -2.52
C ARG A 47 -8.46 -12.33 -2.51
N TRP A 48 -7.67 -12.30 -3.58
CA TRP A 48 -6.42 -13.03 -3.66
C TRP A 48 -5.42 -12.65 -2.56
N GLU A 49 -5.22 -11.35 -2.33
CA GLU A 49 -4.36 -10.88 -1.23
C GLU A 49 -5.04 -11.11 0.12
N MET A 50 -6.36 -10.90 0.24
CA MET A 50 -7.09 -11.19 1.49
C MET A 50 -6.98 -12.65 1.92
N ASP A 51 -7.04 -13.61 1.00
CA ASP A 51 -6.85 -15.02 1.31
C ASP A 51 -5.45 -15.31 1.85
N PHE A 52 -4.43 -14.63 1.31
CA PHE A 52 -3.10 -14.66 1.88
C PHE A 52 -3.06 -14.05 3.29
N LEU A 53 -3.63 -12.86 3.51
CA LEU A 53 -3.63 -12.21 4.83
C LEU A 53 -4.35 -13.05 5.90
N LEU A 54 -5.51 -13.61 5.56
CA LEU A 54 -6.26 -14.54 6.42
C LEU A 54 -5.43 -15.79 6.74
N GLY A 55 -4.72 -16.33 5.75
CA GLY A 55 -3.82 -17.48 5.92
C GLY A 55 -2.58 -17.20 6.78
N MET A 56 -2.25 -15.93 7.03
CA MET A 56 -1.14 -15.52 7.89
C MET A 56 -1.54 -15.37 9.36
N GLN A 57 -2.83 -15.52 9.70
CA GLN A 57 -3.29 -15.48 11.10
C GLN A 57 -2.91 -16.77 11.84
N VAL A 58 -2.35 -16.63 13.05
CA VAL A 58 -2.02 -17.74 13.93
C VAL A 58 -3.31 -18.46 14.36
N PRO A 59 -3.43 -19.79 14.15
CA PRO A 59 -4.62 -20.54 14.51
C PRO A 59 -4.92 -20.56 16.02
N GLU A 60 -6.19 -20.79 16.37
CA GLU A 60 -6.58 -21.04 17.77
C GLU A 60 -5.80 -22.20 18.38
N GLY A 61 -5.55 -22.11 19.70
CA GLY A 61 -4.79 -23.12 20.45
C GLY A 61 -3.27 -23.09 20.24
N GLN A 62 -2.75 -22.25 19.33
CA GLN A 62 -1.32 -22.01 19.17
C GLN A 62 -0.84 -20.82 20.02
N PRO A 63 0.46 -20.74 20.37
CA PRO A 63 1.03 -19.55 20.97
C PRO A 63 0.81 -18.33 20.07
N LEU A 64 0.31 -17.23 20.63
CA LEU A 64 -0.05 -16.00 19.90
C LEU A 64 -1.25 -16.14 18.93
N ALA A 65 -2.18 -17.07 19.20
CA ALA A 65 -3.44 -17.21 18.48
C ALA A 65 -4.11 -15.84 18.21
N GLY A 66 -4.61 -15.66 16.99
CA GLY A 66 -5.23 -14.42 16.51
C GLY A 66 -4.26 -13.37 15.97
N MET A 67 -2.98 -13.38 16.37
CA MET A 67 -1.95 -12.50 15.77
C MET A 67 -1.67 -12.90 14.32
N ALA A 68 -1.16 -11.98 13.49
CA ALA A 68 -0.74 -12.27 12.12
C ALA A 68 0.78 -12.28 11.96
N HIS A 69 1.28 -13.31 11.28
CA HIS A 69 2.67 -13.40 10.84
C HIS A 69 3.05 -12.20 9.96
N HIS A 70 4.20 -11.59 10.20
CA HIS A 70 4.55 -10.32 9.55
C HIS A 70 4.78 -10.47 8.04
N LYS A 71 5.45 -11.55 7.65
CA LYS A 71 5.90 -11.79 6.27
C LYS A 71 6.27 -13.26 6.06
N LEU A 72 6.38 -13.63 4.79
CA LEU A 72 6.86 -14.92 4.33
C LEU A 72 7.82 -14.71 3.16
N HIS A 73 9.07 -15.13 3.31
CA HIS A 73 10.06 -15.05 2.24
C HIS A 73 11.23 -16.03 2.43
N ASP A 74 12.15 -16.00 1.47
CA ASP A 74 13.35 -16.82 1.42
C ASP A 74 14.31 -16.41 2.54
N ARG A 75 15.22 -17.30 2.95
CA ARG A 75 16.20 -16.99 4.01
C ARG A 75 17.21 -15.92 3.59
N ARG A 76 17.55 -15.85 2.30
CA ARG A 76 18.50 -14.89 1.71
C ARG A 76 17.94 -14.38 0.39
N TRP A 77 18.41 -13.21 -0.03
CA TRP A 77 18.00 -12.65 -1.31
C TRP A 77 18.49 -13.53 -2.45
N SER A 78 17.57 -13.88 -3.35
CA SER A 78 17.92 -14.44 -4.66
C SER A 78 18.49 -13.34 -5.57
N GLY A 79 19.30 -13.75 -6.56
CA GLY A 79 19.86 -12.85 -7.57
C GLY A 79 18.80 -12.20 -8.47
N VAL A 80 19.20 -11.19 -9.25
CA VAL A 80 18.33 -10.45 -10.16
C VAL A 80 19.07 -10.20 -11.49
N PRO A 81 18.46 -10.51 -12.65
CA PRO A 81 17.20 -11.25 -12.81
C PRO A 81 17.38 -12.74 -12.47
N VAL A 82 16.28 -13.42 -12.13
CA VAL A 82 16.27 -14.87 -11.90
C VAL A 82 14.89 -15.44 -12.23
N MET A 83 14.87 -16.59 -12.91
CA MET A 83 13.64 -17.35 -13.10
C MET A 83 13.26 -17.98 -11.77
N VAL A 84 12.16 -17.49 -11.18
CA VAL A 84 11.66 -18.00 -9.91
C VAL A 84 10.98 -19.36 -10.17
N PRO A 85 11.34 -20.43 -9.44
CA PRO A 85 10.70 -21.73 -9.63
C PRO A 85 9.22 -21.67 -9.24
N THR A 86 8.39 -22.45 -9.93
CA THR A 86 6.95 -22.56 -9.62
C THR A 86 6.67 -23.34 -8.34
N GLU A 87 7.64 -24.14 -7.88
CA GLU A 87 7.57 -24.92 -6.65
C GLU A 87 8.87 -24.77 -5.85
N VAL A 88 8.76 -24.75 -4.52
CA VAL A 88 9.89 -24.64 -3.60
C VAL A 88 9.77 -25.72 -2.53
N ASN A 89 10.87 -26.44 -2.26
CA ASN A 89 10.92 -27.36 -1.13
C ASN A 89 11.05 -26.56 0.18
N ASN A 90 9.95 -26.43 0.93
CA ASN A 90 9.95 -25.67 2.19
C ASN A 90 10.68 -26.36 3.35
N ASP A 91 11.01 -27.65 3.21
CA ASP A 91 11.84 -28.37 4.18
C ASP A 91 13.34 -28.15 3.96
N ASP A 92 13.74 -27.49 2.85
CA ASP A 92 15.12 -27.12 2.60
C ASP A 92 15.52 -25.92 3.48
N PRO A 93 16.46 -26.07 4.43
CA PRO A 93 16.85 -24.98 5.33
C PRO A 93 17.58 -23.82 4.61
N ASN A 94 18.06 -24.04 3.39
CA ASN A 94 18.81 -23.07 2.59
C ASN A 94 17.96 -22.42 1.49
N ASN A 95 17.06 -23.18 0.86
CA ASN A 95 16.27 -22.73 -0.29
C ASN A 95 14.76 -22.69 -0.03
N GLY A 96 14.30 -23.08 1.15
CA GLY A 96 12.90 -23.05 1.54
C GLY A 96 12.35 -21.64 1.82
N ARG A 97 11.03 -21.57 1.99
CA ARG A 97 10.30 -20.36 2.38
C ARG A 97 10.00 -20.39 3.87
N PHE A 98 10.18 -19.26 4.55
CA PHE A 98 10.00 -19.16 5.99
C PHE A 98 8.91 -18.17 6.32
N VAL A 99 8.04 -18.55 7.25
CA VAL A 99 7.08 -17.65 7.89
C VAL A 99 7.79 -16.93 9.04
N PHE A 100 7.74 -15.61 9.05
CA PHE A 100 8.37 -14.77 10.07
C PHE A 100 7.44 -14.58 11.27
N PRO A 101 7.97 -14.27 12.47
CA PRO A 101 7.16 -14.11 13.67
C PRO A 101 5.99 -13.11 13.51
N PRO A 102 4.89 -13.32 14.27
CA PRO A 102 3.80 -12.35 14.30
C PRO A 102 4.22 -11.00 14.87
N THR A 103 3.64 -9.92 14.33
CA THR A 103 3.87 -8.54 14.79
C THR A 103 2.55 -7.82 15.03
N THR A 104 2.57 -6.79 15.88
CA THR A 104 1.37 -6.00 16.16
C THR A 104 0.89 -5.27 14.90
N ALA A 105 1.80 -4.64 14.14
CA ALA A 105 1.45 -3.96 12.87
C ALA A 105 0.75 -4.88 11.87
N ALA A 106 1.31 -6.07 11.62
CA ALA A 106 0.70 -7.05 10.71
C ALA A 106 -0.68 -7.52 11.21
N THR A 107 -0.82 -7.70 12.52
CA THR A 107 -2.09 -8.11 13.14
C THR A 107 -3.16 -7.04 12.96
N LEU A 108 -2.81 -5.76 13.12
CA LEU A 108 -3.75 -4.66 12.95
C LEU A 108 -4.06 -4.36 11.48
N ASN A 109 -3.09 -4.53 10.57
CA ASN A 109 -3.33 -4.51 9.13
C ASN A 109 -4.35 -5.60 8.72
N LEU A 110 -4.20 -6.83 9.25
CA LEU A 110 -5.19 -7.89 9.06
C LEU A 110 -6.55 -7.50 9.66
N ALA A 111 -6.58 -6.97 10.88
CA ALA A 111 -7.82 -6.56 11.52
C ALA A 111 -8.60 -5.53 10.69
N ALA A 112 -7.90 -4.50 10.20
CA ALA A 112 -8.48 -3.43 9.41
C ALA A 112 -9.02 -3.92 8.06
N THR A 113 -8.17 -4.61 7.29
CA THR A 113 -8.54 -5.11 5.95
C THR A 113 -9.58 -6.23 6.00
N ALA A 114 -9.55 -7.09 7.01
CA ALA A 114 -10.58 -8.13 7.16
C ALA A 114 -11.93 -7.55 7.61
N ALA A 115 -11.95 -6.46 8.39
CA ALA A 115 -13.20 -5.74 8.68
C ALA A 115 -13.77 -5.12 7.39
N GLN A 116 -12.94 -4.45 6.59
CA GLN A 116 -13.35 -3.93 5.27
C GLN A 116 -13.85 -5.02 4.32
N CYS A 117 -13.13 -6.14 4.23
CA CYS A 117 -13.58 -7.32 3.50
C CYS A 117 -14.98 -7.75 3.95
N ALA A 118 -15.21 -7.88 5.27
CA ALA A 118 -16.48 -8.37 5.77
C ALA A 118 -17.68 -7.52 5.33
N ARG A 119 -17.59 -6.18 5.39
CA ARG A 119 -18.71 -5.33 4.96
C ARG A 119 -18.91 -5.34 3.44
N ILE A 120 -17.85 -5.39 2.65
CA ILE A 120 -17.94 -5.41 1.18
C ILE A 120 -18.59 -6.71 0.70
N TRP A 121 -18.14 -7.84 1.26
CA TRP A 121 -18.54 -9.17 0.80
C TRP A 121 -19.88 -9.65 1.37
N LYS A 122 -20.50 -8.91 2.31
CA LYS A 122 -21.70 -9.34 3.03
C LYS A 122 -22.84 -9.83 2.12
N ASP A 123 -23.10 -9.11 1.04
CA ASP A 123 -24.16 -9.41 0.09
C ASP A 123 -23.65 -10.09 -1.20
N ILE A 124 -22.34 -10.36 -1.29
CA ILE A 124 -21.66 -11.00 -2.44
C ILE A 124 -21.36 -12.47 -2.12
N ASP A 125 -20.70 -12.72 -0.99
CA ASP A 125 -20.32 -14.04 -0.46
C ASP A 125 -20.39 -13.98 1.08
N ALA A 126 -21.57 -14.31 1.62
CA ALA A 126 -21.86 -14.17 3.05
C ALA A 126 -20.94 -15.01 3.94
N ASP A 127 -20.54 -16.20 3.47
CA ASP A 127 -19.62 -17.08 4.19
C ASP A 127 -18.21 -16.48 4.24
N TYR A 128 -17.74 -15.92 3.12
CA TYR A 128 -16.46 -15.21 3.08
C TYR A 128 -16.47 -13.96 3.95
N SER A 129 -17.56 -13.18 3.92
CA SER A 129 -17.77 -12.03 4.81
C SER A 129 -17.69 -12.44 6.28
N ALA A 130 -18.36 -13.53 6.68
CA ALA A 130 -18.32 -14.02 8.06
C ALA A 130 -16.91 -14.45 8.49
N LYS A 131 -16.18 -15.16 7.61
CA LYS A 131 -14.77 -15.53 7.81
C LYS A 131 -13.88 -14.29 8.01
N CYS A 132 -14.07 -13.27 7.17
CA CYS A 132 -13.34 -12.00 7.28
C CYS A 132 -13.63 -11.30 8.63
N LEU A 133 -14.90 -11.21 9.04
CA LEU A 133 -15.27 -10.56 10.30
C LEU A 133 -14.69 -11.29 11.54
N GLU A 134 -14.77 -12.62 11.55
CA GLU A 134 -14.20 -13.43 12.63
C GLU A 134 -12.69 -13.21 12.75
N ALA A 135 -11.97 -13.24 11.62
CA ALA A 135 -10.53 -13.00 11.59
C ALA A 135 -10.20 -11.59 12.09
N ALA A 136 -10.97 -10.58 11.70
CA ALA A 136 -10.78 -9.19 12.10
C ALA A 136 -10.88 -9.02 13.63
N GLN A 137 -11.94 -9.56 14.23
CA GLN A 137 -12.18 -9.47 15.67
C GLN A 137 -11.14 -10.25 16.46
N ARG A 138 -10.73 -11.43 15.99
CA ARG A 138 -9.64 -12.22 16.61
C ARG A 138 -8.32 -11.46 16.57
N ALA A 139 -7.99 -10.83 15.45
CA ALA A 139 -6.78 -10.04 15.30
C ALA A 139 -6.77 -8.82 16.23
N TRP A 140 -7.87 -8.06 16.28
CA TRP A 140 -8.02 -6.93 17.21
C TRP A 140 -7.83 -7.35 18.67
N ASN A 141 -8.51 -8.42 19.08
CA ASN A 141 -8.43 -8.92 20.46
C ASN A 141 -7.01 -9.38 20.81
N ALA A 142 -6.32 -10.05 19.90
CA ALA A 142 -4.94 -10.50 20.11
C ALA A 142 -3.95 -9.31 20.18
N ALA A 143 -4.10 -8.31 19.32
CA ALA A 143 -3.25 -7.11 19.32
C ALA A 143 -3.36 -6.33 20.65
N ASN A 144 -4.55 -6.24 21.23
CA ASN A 144 -4.80 -5.58 22.51
C ASN A 144 -4.21 -6.32 23.73
N GLN A 145 -3.97 -7.63 23.62
CA GLN A 145 -3.38 -8.43 24.72
C GLN A 145 -1.85 -8.35 24.79
N GLY A 146 -1.19 -7.85 23.74
CA GLY A 146 0.27 -7.79 23.68
C GLY A 146 0.79 -6.69 22.75
N PRO A 147 0.50 -5.40 23.04
CA PRO A 147 1.00 -4.30 22.23
C PRO A 147 2.54 -4.28 22.25
N GLY A 148 3.17 -4.05 21.09
CA GLY A 148 4.62 -3.85 20.99
C GLY A 148 5.45 -5.06 20.54
N ARG A 149 4.89 -5.94 19.70
CA ARG A 149 5.69 -6.96 19.00
C ARG A 149 6.13 -6.41 17.64
N PHE A 150 7.38 -6.00 17.57
CA PHE A 150 7.99 -5.43 16.36
C PHE A 150 8.82 -6.45 15.58
N THR A 151 9.08 -6.12 14.32
CA THR A 151 9.73 -7.01 13.36
C THR A 151 11.20 -7.28 13.69
N GLY A 152 11.71 -8.39 13.18
CA GLY A 152 13.13 -8.73 13.17
C GLY A 152 13.48 -9.60 11.96
N ARG A 153 14.77 -9.80 11.71
CA ARG A 153 15.28 -10.58 10.56
C ARG A 153 15.40 -12.09 10.84
N THR A 154 14.50 -12.64 11.63
CA THR A 154 14.52 -14.06 12.01
C THR A 154 13.49 -14.83 11.18
N PRO A 155 13.88 -15.85 10.39
CA PRO A 155 15.18 -16.54 10.38
C PRO A 155 16.22 -16.04 9.36
N GLY A 156 15.92 -15.02 8.56
CA GLY A 156 16.88 -14.51 7.56
C GLY A 156 16.54 -13.14 6.97
N GLU A 157 17.40 -12.70 6.06
CA GLU A 157 17.42 -11.35 5.48
C GLU A 157 16.94 -11.30 4.02
N GLY A 158 16.36 -12.39 3.49
CA GLY A 158 15.94 -12.50 2.08
C GLY A 158 14.68 -11.72 1.68
N GLY A 159 14.41 -10.62 2.37
CA GLY A 159 13.22 -9.81 2.18
C GLY A 159 13.32 -8.49 2.94
N GLY A 160 12.59 -7.47 2.46
CA GLY A 160 12.49 -6.18 3.13
C GLY A 160 11.97 -6.29 4.56
N ASP A 161 12.37 -5.37 5.43
CA ASP A 161 12.04 -5.45 6.86
C ASP A 161 10.60 -5.06 7.15
N TYR A 162 10.07 -4.04 6.46
CA TYR A 162 8.79 -3.39 6.75
C TYR A 162 8.62 -3.11 8.26
N GLY A 163 9.71 -2.60 8.85
CA GLY A 163 9.76 -2.32 10.27
C GLY A 163 9.10 -1.01 10.62
N ASP A 164 8.24 -1.08 11.61
CA ASP A 164 7.65 0.06 12.28
C ASP A 164 7.83 -0.13 13.80
N GLY A 165 8.11 0.98 14.49
CA GLY A 165 8.30 1.04 15.95
C GLY A 165 7.13 1.70 16.69
N ARG A 166 6.09 2.14 15.98
CA ARG A 166 4.93 2.83 16.54
C ARG A 166 3.67 2.40 15.80
N VAL A 167 2.85 1.61 16.50
CA VAL A 167 1.62 1.05 15.91
C VAL A 167 0.33 1.77 16.30
N SER A 168 0.42 3.03 16.79
CA SER A 168 -0.76 3.74 17.27
C SER A 168 -1.70 4.14 16.12
N ASP A 169 -1.15 4.34 14.93
CA ASP A 169 -1.89 4.60 13.70
C ASP A 169 -2.56 3.34 13.16
N GLU A 170 -1.93 2.16 13.20
CA GLU A 170 -2.65 0.92 12.83
C GLU A 170 -3.78 0.60 13.81
N PHE A 171 -3.63 0.92 15.11
CA PHE A 171 -4.74 0.78 16.06
C PHE A 171 -5.90 1.70 15.69
N PHE A 172 -5.61 2.95 15.32
CA PHE A 172 -6.63 3.90 14.86
C PHE A 172 -7.33 3.39 13.59
N TRP A 173 -6.57 2.96 12.59
CA TRP A 173 -7.11 2.43 11.35
C TRP A 173 -7.97 1.17 11.57
N ALA A 174 -7.47 0.18 12.30
CA ALA A 174 -8.23 -1.04 12.58
C ALA A 174 -9.52 -0.77 13.37
N ALA A 175 -9.49 0.14 14.35
CA ALA A 175 -10.68 0.54 15.09
C ALA A 175 -11.71 1.22 14.18
N ALA A 176 -11.27 2.10 13.26
CA ALA A 176 -12.14 2.74 12.29
C ALA A 176 -12.85 1.71 11.40
N GLU A 177 -12.11 0.77 10.81
CA GLU A 177 -12.70 -0.26 9.93
C GLU A 177 -13.64 -1.21 10.69
N LEU A 178 -13.29 -1.62 11.91
CA LEU A 178 -14.14 -2.44 12.76
C LEU A 178 -15.42 -1.72 13.17
N PHE A 179 -15.33 -0.43 13.51
CA PHE A 179 -16.51 0.39 13.79
C PHE A 179 -17.42 0.49 12.57
N LEU A 180 -16.86 0.81 11.40
CA LEU A 180 -17.58 0.93 10.13
C LEU A 180 -18.20 -0.40 9.65
N THR A 181 -17.75 -1.52 10.19
CA THR A 181 -18.28 -2.84 9.85
C THR A 181 -19.32 -3.34 10.85
N THR A 182 -19.16 -3.02 12.13
CA THR A 182 -19.95 -3.63 13.23
C THR A 182 -20.91 -2.67 13.92
N GLY A 183 -20.63 -1.36 13.90
CA GLY A 183 -21.33 -0.35 14.69
C GLY A 183 -21.04 -0.39 16.21
N ASP A 184 -20.11 -1.24 16.67
CA ASP A 184 -19.77 -1.34 18.10
C ASP A 184 -19.05 -0.08 18.60
N GLN A 185 -19.64 0.54 19.63
CA GLN A 185 -19.19 1.81 20.21
C GLN A 185 -17.84 1.72 20.91
N ASN A 186 -17.38 0.52 21.28
CA ASN A 186 -16.03 0.35 21.84
C ASN A 186 -14.94 0.70 20.82
N TYR A 187 -15.14 0.33 19.56
CA TYR A 187 -14.23 0.70 18.47
C TYR A 187 -14.30 2.20 18.20
N LEU A 188 -15.50 2.80 18.20
CA LEU A 188 -15.64 4.24 18.05
C LEU A 188 -14.92 4.99 19.17
N THR A 189 -14.98 4.48 20.40
CA THR A 189 -14.26 5.06 21.54
C THR A 189 -12.75 5.03 21.29
N SER A 190 -12.21 3.88 20.84
CA SER A 190 -10.79 3.75 20.45
C SER A 190 -10.39 4.71 19.33
N VAL A 191 -11.27 4.97 18.36
CA VAL A 191 -11.07 5.99 17.31
C VAL A 191 -10.98 7.39 17.95
N THR A 192 -11.99 7.80 18.72
CA THR A 192 -12.10 9.17 19.24
C THR A 192 -11.08 9.53 20.33
N GLU A 193 -10.58 8.53 21.08
CA GLU A 193 -9.53 8.71 22.09
C GLU A 193 -8.11 8.65 21.50
N SER A 194 -7.98 8.22 20.24
CA SER A 194 -6.69 8.17 19.56
C SER A 194 -6.12 9.56 19.32
N GLU A 195 -4.81 9.70 19.46
CA GLU A 195 -4.08 10.91 19.08
C GLU A 195 -4.25 11.25 17.59
N HIS A 196 -4.50 10.26 16.75
CA HIS A 196 -4.67 10.40 15.31
C HIS A 196 -6.01 11.01 14.91
N PHE A 197 -7.00 11.01 15.81
CA PHE A 197 -8.32 11.59 15.55
C PHE A 197 -8.25 13.11 15.30
N ASN A 198 -7.32 13.81 15.96
CA ASN A 198 -7.16 15.26 15.85
C ASN A 198 -5.81 15.68 15.23
N THR A 199 -4.96 14.72 14.85
CA THR A 199 -3.64 15.00 14.29
C THR A 199 -3.69 14.93 12.77
N THR A 200 -3.42 16.06 12.11
CA THR A 200 -3.32 16.11 10.65
C THR A 200 -1.90 15.73 10.22
N PRO A 201 -1.67 14.63 9.47
CA PRO A 201 -0.34 14.29 8.99
C PRO A 201 0.10 15.31 7.94
N MET A 202 1.16 16.07 8.24
CA MET A 202 1.79 17.00 7.30
C MET A 202 3.20 16.49 7.02
N GLY A 203 3.44 16.00 5.81
CA GLY A 203 4.68 15.31 5.49
C GLY A 203 4.83 15.01 4.01
N SER A 204 5.73 14.08 3.68
CA SER A 204 5.99 13.66 2.30
C SER A 204 4.85 12.87 1.68
N SER A 205 4.11 12.12 2.49
CA SER A 205 3.01 11.26 2.05
C SER A 205 1.83 11.42 3.00
N ALA A 206 0.62 11.44 2.47
CA ALA A 206 -0.60 11.46 3.28
C ALA A 206 -0.85 10.12 3.99
N MET A 207 -0.38 9.02 3.41
CA MET A 207 -0.43 7.66 3.96
C MET A 207 0.74 6.85 3.42
N ALA A 208 1.18 5.85 4.20
CA ALA A 208 2.22 4.92 3.79
C ALA A 208 2.09 3.60 4.56
N TRP A 209 2.83 2.57 4.14
CA TRP A 209 2.81 1.27 4.85
C TRP A 209 3.19 1.32 6.35
N PRO A 210 3.97 2.29 6.87
CA PRO A 210 4.20 2.47 8.31
C PRO A 210 3.45 3.68 8.92
N ASP A 211 2.57 4.33 8.16
CA ASP A 211 1.78 5.47 8.62
C ASP A 211 0.38 5.37 8.02
N THR A 212 -0.47 4.67 8.75
CA THR A 212 -1.76 4.14 8.28
C THR A 212 -2.97 4.92 8.78
N ALA A 213 -2.75 5.96 9.59
CA ALA A 213 -3.84 6.71 10.23
C ALA A 213 -4.82 7.29 9.20
N MET A 214 -4.29 7.84 8.11
CA MET A 214 -5.09 8.44 7.04
C MET A 214 -5.99 7.40 6.33
N LEU A 215 -5.67 6.10 6.35
CA LEU A 215 -6.57 5.06 5.84
C LEU A 215 -7.88 5.04 6.64
N GLY A 216 -7.78 5.07 7.97
CA GLY A 216 -8.93 5.19 8.86
C GLY A 216 -9.69 6.51 8.69
N VAL A 217 -8.98 7.64 8.51
CA VAL A 217 -9.59 8.95 8.24
C VAL A 217 -10.40 8.91 6.94
N ILE A 218 -9.85 8.34 5.87
CA ILE A 218 -10.53 8.21 4.57
C ILE A 218 -11.79 7.36 4.71
N SER A 219 -11.70 6.20 5.36
CA SER A 219 -12.87 5.33 5.55
C SER A 219 -13.97 6.03 6.36
N LEU A 220 -13.62 6.72 7.46
CA LEU A 220 -14.60 7.47 8.26
C LEU A 220 -15.21 8.68 7.52
N ALA A 221 -14.49 9.26 6.56
CA ALA A 221 -14.98 10.39 5.76
C ALA A 221 -15.91 9.97 4.60
N THR A 222 -15.79 8.72 4.14
CA THR A 222 -16.38 8.24 2.88
C THR A 222 -17.44 7.16 3.05
N ILE A 223 -17.34 6.30 4.08
CA ILE A 223 -18.25 5.16 4.26
C ILE A 223 -19.47 5.55 5.12
N PRO A 224 -20.70 5.42 4.59
CA PRO A 224 -21.91 5.73 5.34
C PRO A 224 -22.28 4.57 6.28
N ASN A 225 -21.88 4.63 7.56
CA ASN A 225 -22.24 3.60 8.55
C ASN A 225 -22.61 4.16 9.95
N GLY A 226 -23.46 5.19 10.00
CA GLY A 226 -23.96 5.72 11.27
C GLY A 226 -22.93 6.45 12.14
N VAL A 227 -21.74 6.72 11.60
CA VAL A 227 -20.80 7.73 12.12
C VAL A 227 -21.55 9.06 12.25
N SER A 228 -21.32 9.82 13.32
CA SER A 228 -21.97 11.14 13.45
C SER A 228 -21.53 12.08 12.33
N GLU A 229 -22.42 12.99 11.94
CA GLU A 229 -22.10 14.01 10.93
C GLU A 229 -20.91 14.87 11.36
N ASP A 230 -20.77 15.13 12.67
CA ASP A 230 -19.64 15.85 13.25
C ASP A 230 -18.30 15.13 13.00
N ILE A 231 -18.24 13.80 13.24
CA ILE A 231 -17.02 13.02 12.99
C ILE A 231 -16.72 12.99 11.50
N THR A 232 -17.73 12.72 10.67
CA THR A 232 -17.56 12.69 9.21
C THR A 232 -17.01 14.02 8.69
N THR A 233 -17.56 15.14 9.18
CA THR A 233 -17.12 16.50 8.83
C THR A 233 -15.68 16.73 9.29
N ALA A 234 -15.33 16.38 10.54
CA ALA A 234 -13.97 16.52 11.05
C ALA A 234 -12.93 15.74 10.22
N MET A 235 -13.26 14.53 9.78
CA MET A 235 -12.38 13.71 8.93
C MET A 235 -12.22 14.32 7.53
N ARG A 236 -13.32 14.82 6.93
CA ARG A 236 -13.26 15.52 5.64
C ARG A 236 -12.42 16.80 5.71
N GLU A 237 -12.59 17.58 6.78
CA GLU A 237 -11.76 18.77 7.01
C GLU A 237 -10.28 18.42 7.19
N MET A 238 -9.95 17.28 7.80
CA MET A 238 -8.57 16.81 7.89
C MET A 238 -7.99 16.49 6.51
N ILE A 239 -8.73 15.79 5.66
CA ILE A 239 -8.34 15.49 4.27
C ILE A 239 -8.12 16.79 3.50
N ILE A 240 -9.02 17.77 3.63
CA ILE A 240 -8.90 19.08 2.97
C ILE A 240 -7.64 19.82 3.44
N ARG A 241 -7.30 19.80 4.74
CA ARG A 241 -6.05 20.41 5.24
C ARG A 241 -4.80 19.79 4.64
N VAL A 242 -4.76 18.46 4.46
CA VAL A 242 -3.63 17.78 3.81
C VAL A 242 -3.59 18.13 2.32
N ALA A 243 -4.74 18.20 1.65
CA ALA A 243 -4.83 18.62 0.26
C ALA A 243 -4.33 20.07 0.05
N ASP A 244 -4.70 21.00 0.92
CA ASP A 244 -4.21 22.39 0.91
C ASP A 244 -2.69 22.47 1.08
N PHE A 245 -2.13 21.66 1.99
CA PHE A 245 -0.68 21.53 2.15
C PHE A 245 0.00 21.02 0.86
N ASN A 246 -0.61 20.04 0.19
CA ASN A 246 -0.10 19.50 -1.08
C ASN A 246 -0.17 20.54 -2.21
N LEU A 247 -1.24 21.35 -2.30
CA LEU A 247 -1.33 22.44 -3.26
C LEU A 247 -0.24 23.51 -3.03
N ALA A 248 -0.01 23.88 -1.76
CA ALA A 248 1.08 24.80 -1.42
C ALA A 248 2.46 24.23 -1.79
N THR A 249 2.65 22.92 -1.62
CA THR A 249 3.88 22.22 -2.05
C THR A 249 4.05 22.27 -3.57
N ILE A 250 2.98 21.96 -4.32
CA ILE A 250 2.96 22.03 -5.79
C ILE A 250 3.37 23.42 -6.29
N ASP A 251 2.87 24.49 -5.65
CA ASP A 251 3.17 25.86 -6.06
C ASP A 251 4.61 26.31 -5.74
N GLY A 252 5.27 25.62 -4.79
CA GLY A 252 6.68 25.83 -4.47
C GLY A 252 7.67 25.03 -5.35
N GLU A 253 7.19 24.03 -6.09
CA GLU A 253 8.03 23.08 -6.82
C GLU A 253 8.08 23.36 -8.33
N GLY A 254 9.29 23.37 -8.91
CA GLY A 254 9.48 23.69 -10.34
C GLY A 254 8.82 22.68 -11.29
N PHE A 255 8.73 21.41 -10.90
CA PHE A 255 8.00 20.36 -11.64
C PHE A 255 6.56 20.18 -11.15
N ARG A 256 6.09 21.04 -10.23
CA ARG A 256 4.73 21.06 -9.69
C ARG A 256 4.31 19.71 -9.09
N VAL A 257 5.22 19.05 -8.38
CA VAL A 257 4.97 17.76 -7.73
C VAL A 257 4.45 17.97 -6.30
N PRO A 258 3.42 17.24 -5.82
CA PRO A 258 2.99 17.27 -4.42
C PRO A 258 3.94 16.44 -3.54
N LEU A 259 5.23 16.80 -3.53
CA LEU A 259 6.25 16.08 -2.77
C LEU A 259 7.26 17.08 -2.22
N VAL A 260 7.33 17.16 -0.89
CA VAL A 260 8.35 17.97 -0.23
C VAL A 260 9.74 17.40 -0.48
N ARG A 261 10.79 18.23 -0.33
CA ARG A 261 12.18 17.82 -0.57
C ARG A 261 12.62 16.56 0.20
N SER A 262 12.22 16.39 1.46
CA SER A 262 12.55 15.20 2.25
C SER A 262 11.75 13.95 1.84
N GLY A 263 10.80 14.09 0.91
CA GLY A 263 9.96 13.01 0.40
C GLY A 263 10.59 12.20 -0.73
N TYR A 264 11.76 12.60 -1.24
CA TYR A 264 12.54 11.76 -2.16
C TYR A 264 13.22 10.62 -1.39
N VAL A 265 12.42 9.64 -0.98
CA VAL A 265 12.85 8.40 -0.32
C VAL A 265 12.65 7.20 -1.26
N TRP A 266 13.01 5.99 -0.81
CA TRP A 266 12.70 4.77 -1.55
C TRP A 266 11.17 4.64 -1.72
N GLY A 267 10.70 4.66 -2.96
CA GLY A 267 9.28 4.63 -3.27
C GLY A 267 8.62 6.01 -3.25
N SER A 268 9.36 7.10 -3.48
CA SER A 268 8.83 8.48 -3.50
C SER A 268 7.64 8.69 -4.45
N ASN A 269 7.56 7.95 -5.55
CA ASN A 269 6.39 7.98 -6.44
C ASN A 269 5.10 7.49 -5.76
N SER A 270 5.20 6.55 -4.82
CA SER A 270 4.05 6.14 -4.01
C SER A 270 3.55 7.28 -3.14
N SER A 271 4.45 8.10 -2.58
CA SER A 271 4.05 9.30 -1.83
C SER A 271 3.29 10.29 -2.70
N VAL A 272 3.75 10.49 -3.94
CA VAL A 272 3.04 11.34 -4.92
C VAL A 272 1.63 10.80 -5.22
N LEU A 273 1.50 9.50 -5.46
CA LEU A 273 0.21 8.86 -5.77
C LEU A 273 -0.75 8.88 -4.56
N ASN A 274 -0.25 8.61 -3.36
CA ASN A 274 -1.05 8.71 -2.13
C ASN A 274 -1.52 10.15 -1.87
N ASN A 275 -0.68 11.15 -2.16
CA ASN A 275 -1.08 12.56 -2.09
C ASN A 275 -2.14 12.92 -3.15
N ALA A 276 -2.08 12.30 -4.33
CA ALA A 276 -3.08 12.46 -5.38
C ALA A 276 -4.46 11.91 -4.98
N ILE A 277 -4.51 10.80 -4.23
CA ILE A 277 -5.77 10.27 -3.65
C ILE A 277 -6.41 11.32 -2.74
N VAL A 278 -5.66 11.92 -1.82
CA VAL A 278 -6.17 12.93 -0.89
C VAL A 278 -6.60 14.22 -1.59
N LEU A 279 -5.85 14.67 -2.60
CA LEU A 279 -6.27 15.78 -3.47
C LEU A 279 -7.61 15.45 -4.16
N SER A 280 -7.77 14.25 -4.70
CA SER A 280 -9.00 13.85 -5.37
C SER A 280 -10.19 13.77 -4.41
N LEU A 281 -9.99 13.25 -3.20
CA LEU A 281 -11.02 13.26 -2.16
C LEU A 281 -11.43 14.67 -1.73
N ALA A 282 -10.48 15.60 -1.61
CA ALA A 282 -10.79 17.00 -1.32
C ALA A 282 -11.63 17.64 -2.44
N HIS A 283 -11.37 17.29 -3.71
CA HIS A 283 -12.24 17.70 -4.82
C HIS A 283 -13.66 17.13 -4.65
N ASP A 284 -13.80 15.84 -4.37
CA ASP A 284 -15.12 15.20 -4.19
C ASP A 284 -15.95 15.88 -3.09
N PHE A 285 -15.31 16.28 -1.99
CA PHE A 285 -16.01 16.89 -0.85
C PHE A 285 -16.36 18.36 -1.06
N THR A 286 -15.57 19.10 -1.83
CA THR A 286 -15.67 20.57 -1.94
C THR A 286 -16.19 21.05 -3.28
N GLY A 287 -16.01 20.27 -4.35
CA GLY A 287 -16.19 20.71 -5.73
C GLY A 287 -15.15 21.73 -6.21
N ASP A 288 -14.09 22.00 -5.44
CA ASP A 288 -13.06 22.97 -5.83
C ASP A 288 -12.09 22.34 -6.85
N GLU A 289 -12.06 22.92 -8.05
CA GLU A 289 -11.22 22.50 -9.18
C GLU A 289 -9.72 22.59 -8.91
N ARG A 290 -9.29 23.38 -7.92
CA ARG A 290 -7.86 23.46 -7.56
C ARG A 290 -7.31 22.10 -7.14
N TYR A 291 -8.11 21.30 -6.43
CA TYR A 291 -7.69 19.97 -6.00
C TYR A 291 -7.60 18.98 -7.16
N LEU A 292 -8.56 19.00 -8.09
CA LEU A 292 -8.50 18.18 -9.32
C LEU A 292 -7.26 18.55 -10.16
N ASN A 293 -6.98 19.85 -10.31
CA ASN A 293 -5.75 20.30 -10.97
C ASN A 293 -4.51 19.77 -10.25
N GLY A 294 -4.48 19.79 -8.91
CA GLY A 294 -3.40 19.20 -8.12
C GLY A 294 -3.19 17.71 -8.42
N THR A 295 -4.26 16.92 -8.52
CA THR A 295 -4.22 15.50 -8.94
C THR A 295 -3.60 15.36 -10.32
N LEU A 296 -3.99 16.20 -11.28
CA LEU A 296 -3.40 16.21 -12.62
C LEU A 296 -1.91 16.54 -12.59
N GLU A 297 -1.46 17.44 -11.70
CA GLU A 297 -0.03 17.73 -11.57
C GLU A 297 0.77 16.55 -11.02
N ALA A 298 0.20 15.77 -10.10
CA ALA A 298 0.80 14.52 -9.65
C ALA A 298 0.97 13.54 -10.81
N MET A 299 -0.06 13.35 -11.64
CA MET A 299 0.00 12.46 -12.80
C MET A 299 0.94 12.95 -13.90
N ASN A 300 0.98 14.26 -14.16
CA ASN A 300 1.94 14.88 -15.07
C ASN A 300 3.39 14.56 -14.63
N TYR A 301 3.68 14.64 -13.33
CA TYR A 301 4.98 14.27 -12.78
C TYR A 301 5.28 12.77 -12.97
N ILE A 302 4.33 11.88 -12.64
CA ILE A 302 4.49 10.43 -12.77
C ILE A 302 4.75 10.00 -14.23
N LEU A 303 4.11 10.70 -15.19
CA LEU A 303 4.14 10.36 -16.62
C LEU A 303 5.18 11.12 -17.44
N GLY A 304 6.09 11.89 -16.82
CA GLY A 304 7.26 12.43 -17.54
C GLY A 304 7.62 13.89 -17.26
N ARG A 305 6.74 14.70 -16.66
CA ARG A 305 7.04 16.09 -16.32
C ARG A 305 7.83 16.18 -15.01
N ASN A 306 9.05 15.67 -15.04
CA ASN A 306 9.94 15.57 -13.88
C ASN A 306 11.41 15.83 -14.27
N GLY A 307 12.29 15.87 -13.27
CA GLY A 307 13.70 16.23 -13.42
C GLY A 307 14.55 15.28 -14.26
N VAL A 308 14.01 14.11 -14.63
CA VAL A 308 14.68 13.08 -15.43
C VAL A 308 13.97 12.80 -16.76
N ASN A 309 12.87 13.51 -17.06
CA ASN A 309 12.07 13.31 -18.28
C ASN A 309 11.67 11.84 -18.49
N GLN A 310 11.29 11.15 -17.41
CA GLN A 310 10.98 9.73 -17.39
C GLN A 310 9.50 9.53 -17.07
N SER A 311 8.78 8.77 -17.89
CA SER A 311 7.54 8.17 -17.40
C SER A 311 7.92 7.00 -16.49
N PHE A 312 7.53 7.09 -15.23
CA PHE A 312 7.78 6.05 -14.23
C PHE A 312 6.82 4.86 -14.35
N VAL A 313 5.92 4.87 -15.34
CA VAL A 313 4.98 3.79 -15.61
C VAL A 313 5.42 3.07 -16.88
N SER A 314 5.73 1.79 -16.74
CA SER A 314 6.09 0.94 -17.88
C SER A 314 4.98 0.91 -18.94
N GLY A 315 5.37 0.94 -20.21
CA GLY A 315 4.43 0.91 -21.34
C GLY A 315 3.65 2.20 -21.64
N TYR A 316 3.81 3.26 -20.85
CA TYR A 316 3.11 4.55 -21.04
C TYR A 316 4.10 5.71 -21.21
N GLY A 317 3.91 6.54 -22.23
CA GLY A 317 4.77 7.68 -22.57
C GLY A 317 5.95 7.32 -23.49
N GLU A 318 6.55 8.32 -24.13
CA GLU A 318 7.63 8.13 -25.10
C GLU A 318 8.94 7.67 -24.46
N ASN A 319 9.15 8.00 -23.18
CA ASN A 319 10.25 7.53 -22.36
C ASN A 319 9.73 6.77 -21.14
N ALA A 320 9.03 5.66 -21.39
CA ALA A 320 8.52 4.74 -20.35
C ALA A 320 9.66 3.94 -19.70
N ALA A 321 9.51 3.60 -18.43
CA ALA A 321 10.49 2.78 -17.71
C ALA A 321 10.49 1.33 -18.21
N GLN A 322 11.67 0.75 -18.41
CA GLN A 322 11.85 -0.52 -19.12
C GLN A 322 12.67 -1.56 -18.35
N HIS A 323 13.41 -1.16 -17.31
CA HIS A 323 14.36 -2.03 -16.62
C HIS A 323 14.12 -2.04 -15.11
N PRO A 324 12.91 -2.35 -14.63
CA PRO A 324 12.64 -2.41 -13.20
C PRO A 324 13.58 -3.37 -12.49
N HIS A 325 13.92 -3.07 -11.24
CA HIS A 325 14.45 -4.07 -10.32
C HIS A 325 13.35 -5.09 -10.01
N HIS A 326 13.23 -6.08 -10.88
CA HIS A 326 12.27 -7.16 -10.76
C HIS A 326 12.90 -8.47 -11.23
N ARG A 327 12.64 -9.57 -10.51
CA ARG A 327 13.31 -10.86 -10.74
C ARG A 327 12.98 -11.45 -12.11
N PHE A 328 11.72 -11.35 -12.53
CA PHE A 328 11.24 -11.94 -13.79
C PHE A 328 11.27 -10.96 -14.98
N TRP A 329 10.70 -9.76 -14.82
CA TRP A 329 10.70 -8.66 -15.80
C TRP A 329 12.06 -7.99 -16.03
N GLY A 330 13.11 -8.79 -16.27
CA GLY A 330 14.46 -8.28 -16.44
C GLY A 330 14.76 -7.64 -17.80
N ASN A 331 13.79 -7.63 -18.72
CA ASN A 331 13.90 -7.07 -20.08
C ASN A 331 15.16 -7.55 -20.83
N ASN A 332 15.37 -8.87 -20.81
CA ASN A 332 16.44 -9.55 -21.55
C ASN A 332 15.89 -10.83 -22.21
N PRO A 333 15.20 -10.70 -23.37
CA PRO A 333 14.54 -11.83 -24.02
C PRO A 333 15.52 -12.95 -24.43
N SER A 334 16.80 -12.61 -24.70
CA SER A 334 17.83 -13.60 -25.06
C SER A 334 18.14 -14.58 -23.93
N GLN A 335 17.82 -14.22 -22.68
CA GLN A 335 17.98 -15.03 -21.48
C GLN A 335 16.63 -15.50 -20.92
N GLY A 336 15.53 -15.32 -21.65
CA GLY A 336 14.18 -15.72 -21.23
C GLY A 336 13.46 -14.73 -20.31
N PHE A 337 13.99 -13.51 -20.12
CA PHE A 337 13.36 -12.50 -19.27
C PHE A 337 12.55 -11.50 -20.11
N PRO A 338 11.20 -11.44 -19.95
CA PRO A 338 10.38 -10.48 -20.68
C PRO A 338 10.58 -9.03 -20.20
N PRO A 339 10.16 -8.02 -20.97
CA PRO A 339 9.99 -6.66 -20.46
C PRO A 339 8.89 -6.63 -19.37
N PRO A 340 8.82 -5.56 -18.55
CA PRO A 340 7.68 -5.37 -17.66
C PRO A 340 6.36 -5.25 -18.42
N PRO A 341 5.25 -5.75 -17.86
CA PRO A 341 3.92 -5.49 -18.42
C PRO A 341 3.60 -3.99 -18.31
N PRO A 342 2.79 -3.42 -19.23
CA PRO A 342 2.34 -2.04 -19.11
C PRO A 342 1.63 -1.79 -17.78
N GLY A 343 1.83 -0.61 -17.18
CA GLY A 343 1.16 -0.19 -15.95
C GLY A 343 1.93 -0.48 -14.65
N ALA A 344 3.08 -1.17 -14.69
CA ALA A 344 3.93 -1.29 -13.50
C ALA A 344 4.62 0.05 -13.20
N VAL A 345 4.53 0.53 -11.95
CA VAL A 345 5.10 1.82 -11.54
C VAL A 345 6.40 1.67 -10.75
N MET A 346 7.40 2.45 -11.15
CA MET A 346 8.71 2.47 -10.52
C MET A 346 8.68 3.28 -9.22
N GLY A 347 9.52 2.88 -8.26
CA GLY A 347 9.65 3.58 -6.97
C GLY A 347 10.01 5.06 -7.08
N GLY A 348 10.80 5.44 -8.09
CA GLY A 348 11.12 6.82 -8.41
C GLY A 348 12.39 7.35 -7.74
N PRO A 349 12.64 8.67 -7.83
CA PRO A 349 13.88 9.25 -7.33
C PRO A 349 14.03 9.08 -5.81
N ASN A 350 15.23 8.72 -5.37
CA ASN A 350 15.59 8.54 -3.97
C ASN A 350 16.77 9.45 -3.64
N GLU A 351 16.71 10.21 -2.55
CA GLU A 351 17.80 11.08 -2.14
C GLU A 351 19.04 10.27 -1.75
N ASN A 352 18.90 9.06 -1.20
CA ASN A 352 20.01 8.29 -0.66
C ASN A 352 20.07 6.87 -1.25
N PRO A 353 20.24 6.71 -2.58
CA PRO A 353 20.47 5.41 -3.16
C PRO A 353 21.83 4.88 -2.69
N SER A 354 21.91 3.58 -2.39
CA SER A 354 23.10 2.99 -1.77
C SER A 354 23.68 1.82 -2.55
N GLU A 355 22.97 1.35 -3.56
CA GLU A 355 23.37 0.23 -4.41
C GLU A 355 24.35 0.63 -5.52
N GLU A 356 25.25 -0.28 -5.85
CA GLU A 356 26.33 -0.06 -6.82
C GLU A 356 25.80 0.41 -8.19
N ALA A 357 24.70 -0.17 -8.67
CA ALA A 357 24.12 0.20 -9.96
C ALA A 357 23.70 1.68 -10.02
N ALA A 358 23.10 2.20 -8.94
CA ALA A 358 22.77 3.61 -8.83
C ALA A 358 24.05 4.44 -8.71
N LEU A 359 24.95 4.12 -7.77
CA LEU A 359 26.16 4.91 -7.53
C LEU A 359 27.05 5.04 -8.79
N ASN A 360 27.22 3.95 -9.54
CA ASN A 360 28.04 3.93 -10.77
C ASN A 360 27.42 4.73 -11.93
N SER A 361 26.13 5.04 -11.88
CA SER A 361 25.49 5.92 -12.88
C SER A 361 25.80 7.41 -12.66
N GLY A 362 26.40 7.77 -11.52
CA GLY A 362 26.72 9.15 -11.16
C GLY A 362 25.53 9.96 -10.65
N VAL A 363 24.38 9.35 -10.32
CA VAL A 363 23.19 10.07 -9.83
C VAL A 363 23.44 10.98 -8.64
N MET A 364 24.41 10.65 -7.79
CA MET A 364 24.76 11.47 -6.61
C MET A 364 25.26 12.88 -6.95
N ALA A 365 25.67 13.13 -8.21
CA ALA A 365 26.04 14.46 -8.69
C ALA A 365 24.84 15.41 -8.85
N TYR A 366 23.61 14.89 -8.84
CA TYR A 366 22.38 15.68 -9.02
C TYR A 366 21.62 15.88 -7.71
N GLY A 367 20.66 16.82 -7.72
CA GLY A 367 19.68 17.00 -6.64
C GLY A 367 18.71 15.82 -6.54
N ALA A 368 18.03 15.68 -5.39
CA ALA A 368 17.21 14.52 -5.06
C ALA A 368 16.17 14.14 -6.13
N SER A 369 15.50 15.13 -6.72
CA SER A 369 14.50 14.93 -7.80
C SER A 369 15.05 14.31 -9.08
N ARG A 370 16.38 14.20 -9.20
CA ARG A 370 17.07 13.63 -10.36
C ARG A 370 17.84 12.35 -10.05
N ARG A 371 17.73 11.82 -8.82
CA ARG A 371 18.42 10.61 -8.38
C ARG A 371 17.59 9.37 -8.67
N TYR A 372 17.39 9.10 -9.95
CA TYR A 372 16.68 7.95 -10.48
C TYR A 372 17.46 7.35 -11.64
N VAL A 373 17.45 6.02 -11.75
CA VAL A 373 18.13 5.29 -12.83
C VAL A 373 17.25 4.15 -13.30
N ASP A 374 16.88 4.12 -14.58
CA ASP A 374 16.16 2.98 -15.16
C ASP A 374 17.11 1.82 -15.45
N LEU A 375 17.55 1.15 -14.38
CA LEU A 375 18.44 -0.01 -14.43
C LEU A 375 17.96 -1.09 -13.46
N ILE A 376 17.99 -2.34 -13.93
CA ILE A 376 17.56 -3.50 -13.15
C ILE A 376 18.33 -3.67 -11.83
N GLY A 377 19.58 -3.18 -11.76
CA GLY A 377 20.38 -3.22 -10.54
C GLY A 377 20.02 -2.17 -9.50
N SER A 378 19.22 -1.15 -9.85
CA SER A 378 18.89 -0.02 -8.96
C SER A 378 17.60 -0.27 -8.19
N TYR A 379 17.65 -1.12 -7.16
CA TYR A 379 16.46 -1.43 -6.36
C TYR A 379 15.89 -0.21 -5.63
N SER A 380 16.72 0.73 -5.19
CA SER A 380 16.25 1.82 -4.32
C SER A 380 15.60 2.97 -5.08
N THR A 381 15.72 2.97 -6.42
CA THR A 381 15.11 3.97 -7.30
C THR A 381 14.16 3.37 -8.34
N ASN A 382 14.34 2.09 -8.69
CA ASN A 382 13.67 1.48 -9.85
C ASN A 382 13.05 0.11 -9.57
N GLU A 383 12.81 -0.27 -8.31
CA GLU A 383 11.96 -1.42 -7.99
C GLU A 383 10.49 -1.14 -8.38
N VAL A 384 9.65 -2.15 -8.26
CA VAL A 384 8.18 -2.10 -8.37
C VAL A 384 7.56 -2.74 -7.12
N ALA A 385 6.39 -2.28 -6.68
CA ALA A 385 5.72 -2.85 -5.50
C ALA A 385 4.20 -2.70 -5.57
N ILE A 386 3.49 -3.61 -4.89
CA ILE A 386 2.02 -3.62 -4.82
C ILE A 386 1.47 -2.34 -4.19
N ASN A 387 2.12 -1.79 -3.15
CA ASN A 387 1.67 -0.57 -2.49
C ASN A 387 2.02 0.72 -3.27
N TRP A 388 2.67 0.58 -4.43
CA TRP A 388 2.93 1.69 -5.35
C TRP A 388 1.96 1.61 -6.53
N ASN A 389 1.68 0.41 -7.01
CA ASN A 389 0.68 0.17 -8.04
C ASN A 389 -0.76 0.35 -7.55
N ALA A 390 -1.07 -0.01 -6.30
CA ALA A 390 -2.41 0.13 -5.74
C ALA A 390 -2.94 1.59 -5.76
N PRO A 391 -2.17 2.62 -5.35
CA PRO A 391 -2.63 4.01 -5.46
C PRO A 391 -2.51 4.61 -6.88
N LEU A 392 -1.96 3.88 -7.86
CA LEU A 392 -2.01 4.26 -9.27
C LEU A 392 -3.34 3.84 -9.93
N ALA A 393 -3.89 2.69 -9.52
CA ALA A 393 -5.18 2.18 -9.95
C ALA A 393 -6.31 3.07 -9.42
#